data_AF-W7VSI9-F1
#
_entry.id   AF-W7VSI9-F1
#
_cell.length_a   1.000
_cell.length_b   1.000
_cell.length_c   1.000
_cell.angle_alpha   90.00
_cell.angle_beta   90.00
_cell.angle_gamma   90.00
#
_symmetry.space_group_name_H-M   'P 1'
#
loop_
_entity.id
_entity.type
_entity.pdbx_description
1 polymer ?
#
loop_
_entity_poly.entity_id
_entity_poly.type
_entity_poly.pdbx_seq_one_letter_code
_entity_poly.pdbx_strand_id
1 'polypeptide(L)' 'MSTLTHSDRWAGLLADPDVREVGGEHTNEGIDYARFLAMALIVEMERQSLQDYALLFEYLQDIAILNSSTNPTRVTLLC' A
#
# COMPACT_ATOMS: atom_id res chain seq x y z
N MET A 1 -23.84 30.53 16.48
CA MET A 1 -22.53 29.86 16.42
C MET A 1 -22.74 28.46 15.87
N SER A 2 -22.63 28.29 14.55
CA SER A 2 -22.72 26.97 13.91
C SER A 2 -21.30 26.46 13.74
N THR A 3 -20.89 25.55 14.61
CA THR A 3 -19.63 24.81 14.47
C THR A 3 -19.85 23.75 13.39
N LEU A 4 -19.61 24.14 12.13
CA LEU A 4 -19.38 23.19 11.05
C LEU A 4 -18.11 22.42 11.41
N THR A 5 -18.28 21.27 12.06
CA THR A 5 -17.25 20.25 12.15
C THR A 5 -16.94 19.85 10.71
N HIS A 6 -15.88 20.43 10.17
CA HIS A 6 -15.25 19.96 8.95
C HIS A 6 -14.67 18.58 9.29
N SER A 7 -15.51 17.55 9.23
CA SER A 7 -15.11 16.17 9.39
C SER A 7 -13.95 15.96 8.44
N ASP A 8 -12.81 15.51 8.97
CA ASP A 8 -11.68 15.18 8.13
C ASP A 8 -12.14 14.13 7.13
N ARG A 9 -12.28 14.54 5.87
CA ARG A 9 -12.76 13.70 4.77
C ARG A 9 -11.90 12.44 4.62
N TRP A 10 -10.64 12.52 5.03
CA TRP A 10 -9.71 11.39 5.03
C TRP A 10 -9.98 10.42 6.17
N ALA A 11 -10.36 10.93 7.35
CA ALA A 11 -10.77 10.07 8.46
C ALA A 11 -12.08 9.31 8.15
N GLY A 12 -12.97 9.89 7.34
CA GLY A 12 -14.21 9.23 6.90
C GLY A 12 -13.97 8.02 6.00
N LEU A 13 -12.93 8.05 5.16
CA LEU A 13 -12.55 6.94 4.26
C LEU A 13 -12.16 5.67 5.03
N LEU A 14 -11.56 5.81 6.22
CA LEU A 14 -11.19 4.67 7.07
C LEU A 14 -12.40 3.90 7.61
N ALA A 15 -13.60 4.50 7.59
CA ALA A 15 -14.84 3.87 8.05
C ALA A 15 -15.76 3.42 6.91
N ASP A 16 -15.42 3.78 5.66
CA ASP A 16 -16.22 3.44 4.48
C ASP A 16 -16.09 1.93 4.18
N PRO A 17 -17.15 1.12 4.23
CA PRO A 17 -17.05 -0.31 4.00
C PRO A 17 -16.52 -0.71 2.60
N ASP A 18 -16.59 0.18 1.61
CA ASP A 18 -16.11 -0.07 0.26
C ASP A 18 -14.62 0.27 0.08
N VAL A 19 -14.03 1.05 0.98
CA VAL A 19 -12.64 1.58 0.87
C VAL A 19 -11.79 1.30 2.11
N ARG A 20 -12.41 0.97 3.24
CA ARG A 20 -11.71 0.69 4.49
C ARG A 20 -10.87 -0.56 4.34
N GLU A 21 -9.68 -0.51 4.93
CA GLU A 21 -8.82 -1.67 5.11
C GLU A 21 -9.57 -2.78 5.87
N VAL A 22 -9.49 -4.00 5.35
CA VAL A 22 -10.04 -5.19 6.00
C VAL A 22 -8.89 -6.04 6.53
N GLY A 23 -8.62 -5.91 7.83
CA GLY A 23 -7.54 -6.61 8.55
C GLY A 23 -6.67 -5.63 9.33
N GLY A 24 -5.97 -6.12 10.37
CA GLY A 24 -4.99 -5.33 11.13
C GLY A 24 -5.42 -4.85 12.53
N GLU A 25 -6.71 -4.83 12.85
CA GLU A 25 -7.19 -4.33 14.16
C GLU A 25 -6.88 -5.29 15.33
N HIS A 26 -6.74 -6.59 15.05
CA HIS A 26 -6.18 -7.57 15.99
C HIS A 26 -5.04 -8.32 15.28
N THR A 27 -3.88 -8.39 15.95
CA THR A 27 -2.71 -9.23 15.62
C THR A 27 -1.95 -9.01 14.30
N ASN A 28 -2.31 -8.03 13.44
CA ASN A 28 -1.71 -7.87 12.10
C ASN A 28 -1.70 -9.19 11.29
N GLU A 29 -2.74 -10.01 11.45
CA GLU A 29 -2.88 -11.24 10.68
C GLU A 29 -3.07 -10.89 9.18
N GLY A 30 -2.24 -11.48 8.31
CA GLY A 30 -2.31 -11.29 6.85
C GLY A 30 -1.09 -10.59 6.22
N ILE A 31 -0.24 -9.91 7.01
CA ILE A 31 0.94 -9.18 6.50
C ILE A 31 2.01 -10.07 5.87
N ASP A 32 2.07 -11.34 6.28
CA ASP A 32 3.15 -12.25 5.87
C ASP A 32 3.11 -12.53 4.38
N TYR A 33 1.91 -12.65 3.80
CA TYR A 33 1.77 -12.82 2.36
C TYR A 33 2.40 -11.65 1.61
N ALA A 34 2.03 -10.42 1.96
CA ALA A 34 2.56 -9.23 1.31
C ALA A 34 4.09 -9.13 1.45
N ARG A 35 4.62 -9.46 2.63
CA ARG A 35 6.07 -9.47 2.89
C ARG A 35 6.80 -10.52 2.06
N PHE A 36 6.32 -11.77 2.03
CA PHE A 36 6.96 -12.82 1.24
C PHE A 36 6.86 -12.55 -0.25
N LEU A 37 5.72 -12.04 -0.72
CA LEU A 37 5.55 -11.62 -2.11
C LEU A 37 6.52 -10.51 -2.47
N ALA A 38 6.69 -9.50 -1.62
CA ALA A 38 7.66 -8.44 -1.85
C ALA A 38 9.11 -8.93 -1.90
N MET A 39 9.50 -9.88 -1.05
CA MET A 39 10.82 -10.51 -1.12
C MET A 39 11.03 -11.21 -2.47
N ALA A 40 10.02 -11.93 -2.96
CA ALA A 40 10.07 -12.59 -4.26
C ALA A 40 10.18 -11.56 -5.41
N LEU A 41 9.42 -10.46 -5.34
CA LEU A 41 9.46 -9.37 -6.32
C LEU A 41 10.83 -8.69 -6.36
N ILE A 42 11.45 -8.42 -5.20
CA ILE A 42 12.81 -7.87 -5.11
C ILE A 42 13.80 -8.79 -5.82
N VAL A 43 13.77 -10.09 -5.52
CA VAL A 43 14.67 -11.07 -6.16
C VAL A 43 14.47 -11.09 -7.68
N GLU A 44 13.24 -11.00 -8.16
CA GLU A 44 12.97 -10.97 -9.60
C GLU A 44 13.45 -9.67 -10.25
N MET A 45 13.28 -8.52 -9.60
CA MET A 45 13.79 -7.25 -10.11
C MET A 45 15.32 -7.22 -10.19
N GLU A 46 16.00 -7.81 -9.20
CA GLU A 46 17.46 -8.01 -9.22
C GLU A 46 17.88 -8.92 -10.39
N ARG A 47 17.15 -10.03 -10.63
CA ARG A 47 17.42 -10.91 -11.78
C ARG A 47 17.26 -10.20 -13.13
N GLN A 48 16.36 -9.23 -13.21
CA GLN A 48 16.14 -8.39 -14.40
C GLN A 48 17.12 -7.20 -14.49
N SER A 49 18.01 -7.02 -13.51
CA SER A 49 18.93 -5.88 -13.42
C SER A 49 18.21 -4.52 -13.41
N LEU A 50 17.03 -4.45 -12.81
CA LEU A 50 16.32 -3.19 -12.56
C LEU A 50 17.08 -2.39 -11.49
N GLN A 51 17.57 -1.21 -11.87
CA GLN A 51 18.46 -0.41 -11.02
C GLN A 51 17.72 0.49 -10.02
N ASP A 52 16.45 0.82 -10.28
CA ASP A 52 15.67 1.71 -9.43
C ASP A 52 14.20 1.29 -9.46
N TYR A 53 13.65 1.08 -8.27
CA TYR A 53 12.24 0.75 -8.05
C TYR A 53 11.91 1.01 -6.58
N ALA A 54 10.62 1.10 -6.27
CA ALA A 54 10.14 1.09 -4.89
C ALA A 54 8.89 0.22 -4.77
N LEU A 55 8.77 -0.43 -3.62
CA LEU A 55 7.57 -1.17 -3.22
C LEU A 55 6.89 -0.38 -2.10
N LEU A 56 5.64 0.00 -2.34
CA LEU A 56 4.78 0.63 -1.34
C LEU A 56 3.75 -0.40 -0.88
N PHE A 57 3.57 -0.50 0.43
CA PHE A 57 2.55 -1.34 1.05
C PHE A 57 1.49 -0.44 1.64
N GLU A 58 0.24 -0.66 1.25
CA GLU A 58 -0.87 -0.23 2.07
C GLU A 58 -1.04 -1.22 3.23
N TYR A 59 -1.67 -0.78 4.32
CA TYR A 59 -1.53 -1.31 5.67
C TYR A 59 -1.60 -2.85 5.78
N LEU A 60 -2.37 -3.54 4.92
CA LEU A 60 -2.28 -5.00 4.76
C LEU A 60 -2.48 -5.57 3.35
N GLN A 61 -3.17 -4.87 2.43
CA GLN A 61 -3.81 -5.53 1.29
C GLN A 61 -3.12 -5.25 -0.05
N ASP A 62 -2.81 -3.99 -0.34
CA ASP A 62 -2.32 -3.60 -1.66
C ASP A 62 -0.79 -3.38 -1.67
N ILE A 63 -0.14 -3.90 -2.72
CA ILE A 63 1.26 -3.61 -3.02
C ILE A 63 1.33 -2.80 -4.31
N ALA A 64 1.97 -1.64 -4.25
CA ALA A 64 2.25 -0.82 -5.42
C ALA A 64 3.74 -0.88 -5.77
N ILE A 65 4.04 -1.24 -7.03
CA ILE A 65 5.39 -1.23 -7.58
C ILE A 65 5.61 0.06 -8.36
N LEU A 66 6.53 0.88 -7.90
CA LEU A 66 6.99 2.10 -8.56
C LEU A 66 8.24 1.81 -9.37
N ASN A 67 8.34 2.41 -10.57
CA ASN A 67 9.50 2.27 -11.44
C ASN A 67 10.71 3.13 -11.04
N SER A 68 10.61 3.90 -9.96
CA SER A 68 11.70 4.69 -9.39
C SER A 68 11.37 5.01 -7.94
N SER A 69 12.38 4.97 -7.08
CA SER A 69 12.30 5.36 -5.68
C SER A 69 12.33 6.87 -5.45
N THR A 70 12.83 7.65 -6.43
CA THR A 70 13.07 9.09 -6.26
C THR A 70 12.25 9.96 -7.22
N ASN A 71 11.91 9.45 -8.41
CA ASN A 71 11.11 10.17 -9.39
C ASN A 71 10.15 9.21 -10.12
N PRO A 72 9.12 8.70 -9.43
CA PRO A 72 8.21 7.70 -9.99
C PRO A 72 7.41 8.27 -11.17
N THR A 73 7.39 7.54 -12.29
CA THR A 73 6.62 7.91 -13.49
C THR A 73 5.58 6.86 -13.88
N ARG A 74 5.64 5.67 -13.27
CA ARG A 74 4.70 4.57 -13.47
C ARG A 74 4.52 3.77 -12.19
N VAL A 75 3.27 3.38 -11.92
CA VAL A 75 2.88 2.49 -10.84
C VAL A 75 2.21 1.24 -11.41
N THR A 76 2.49 0.09 -10.83
CA THR A 76 1.76 -1.17 -11.04
C THR A 76 1.13 -1.58 -9.71
N LEU A 77 -0.19 -1.73 -9.67
CA LEU A 77 -0.90 -2.18 -8.48
C LEU A 77 -1.04 -3.71 -8.52
N LEU A 78 -0.73 -4.35 -7.40
CA LEU A 78 -0.97 -5.75 -7.13
C LEU A 78 -2.00 -5.83 -6.00
N CYS A 79 -3.19 -6.29 -6.35
CA CYS A 79 -4.32 -6.55 -5.46
C CYS A 79 -4.69 -8.04 -5.45
#